data_AF-A0A1J3FNF1-F1
#
_entry.id   AF-A0A1J3FNF1-F1
#
_cell.length_a   1.000
_cell.length_b   1.000
_cell.length_c   1.000
_cell.angle_alpha   90.00
_cell.angle_beta   90.00
_cell.angle_gamma   90.00
#
_symmetry.space_group_name_H-M   'P 1'
#
loop_
_entity.id
_entity.type
_entity.pdbx_description
1 polymer ?
#
loop_
_entity_poly.entity_id
_entity_poly.type
_entity_poly.pdbx_seq_one_letter_code
_entity_poly.pdbx_strand_id
1 'polypeptide(L)'
;TQVLSTAIILGLLWWQSDIQHPKGLQDQVGLLFFIAVFWGFFPVFTAIFTFPQERAVLSKERESNMYRLSAYFVARTTSDLPLDLILPVIFLVVVYFMAGLRLRAESFFLSVLT
;
A
#
# COMPACT_ATOMS: atom_id res chain seq x y z
N THR A 1 2.56 10.92 -5.88
CA THR A 1 1.44 11.55 -6.61
C THR A 1 0.43 10.52 -7.12
N GLN A 2 0.88 9.43 -7.77
CA GLN A 2 -0.01 8.37 -8.28
C GLN A 2 -0.95 7.77 -7.23
N VAL A 3 -0.44 7.44 -6.04
CA VAL A 3 -1.27 6.88 -4.93
C VAL A 3 -2.39 7.83 -4.51
N LEU A 4 -2.13 9.14 -4.49
CA LEU A 4 -3.13 10.14 -4.12
C LEU A 4 -4.21 10.29 -5.19
N SER A 5 -3.81 10.28 -6.47
CA SER A 5 -4.75 10.31 -7.60
C SER A 5 -5.65 9.07 -7.61
N THR A 6 -5.08 7.89 -7.38
CA THR A 6 -5.85 6.65 -7.29
C THR A 6 -6.79 6.66 -6.07
N ALA A 7 -6.34 7.18 -4.91
CA ALA A 7 -7.18 7.34 -3.73
C ALA A 7 -8.42 8.19 -4.00
N ILE A 8 -8.23 9.33 -4.68
CA ILE A 8 -9.32 10.27 -4.99
C ILE A 8 -10.30 9.64 -5.98
N ILE A 9 -9.80 8.98 -7.03
CA ILE A 9 -10.66 8.32 -8.04
C ILE A 9 -11.50 7.21 -7.39
N LEU A 10 -10.89 6.37 -6.56
CA LEU A 10 -11.61 5.29 -5.87
C LEU A 10 -12.59 5.83 -4.83
N GLY A 11 -12.20 6.86 -4.09
CA GLY A 11 -13.08 7.53 -3.14
C GLY A 11 -14.29 8.18 -3.81
N LEU A 12 -14.14 8.69 -5.04
CA LEU A 12 -15.25 9.21 -5.85
C LEU A 12 -16.11 8.11 -6.48
N LEU A 13 -15.50 6.99 -6.87
CA LEU A 13 -16.22 5.88 -7.52
C LEU A 13 -17.14 5.15 -6.53
N TRP A 14 -16.71 5.00 -5.27
CA TRP A 14 -17.48 4.36 -4.19
C TRP A 14 -18.07 5.37 -3.20
N TRP A 15 -18.51 6.53 -3.68
CA TRP A 15 -19.05 7.59 -2.85
C TRP A 15 -20.36 7.15 -2.15
N GLN A 16 -20.33 7.09 -0.81
CA GLN A 16 -21.47 6.77 0.07
C GLN A 16 -22.26 5.51 -0.32
N SER A 17 -21.64 4.33 -0.14
CA SER A 17 -22.35 3.06 -0.33
C SER A 17 -23.32 2.78 0.83
N ASP A 18 -24.62 2.81 0.56
CA ASP A 18 -25.68 2.60 1.56
C ASP A 18 -25.80 1.12 1.96
N ILE A 19 -25.62 0.85 3.25
CA ILE A 19 -25.60 -0.50 3.87
C ILE A 19 -26.98 -1.16 3.84
N GLN A 20 -28.06 -0.39 3.62
CA GLN A 20 -29.44 -0.89 3.65
C GLN A 20 -29.81 -1.70 2.39
N HIS A 21 -29.04 -1.59 1.30
CA HIS A 21 -29.32 -2.27 0.05
C HIS A 21 -28.30 -3.39 -0.23
N PRO A 22 -28.72 -4.58 -0.70
CA PRO A 22 -27.80 -5.68 -1.02
C PRO A 22 -26.76 -5.31 -2.09
N LYS A 23 -27.06 -4.31 -2.93
CA LYS A 23 -26.10 -3.72 -3.89
C LYS A 23 -24.93 -3.01 -3.20
N GLY A 24 -25.20 -2.26 -2.13
CA GLY A 24 -24.15 -1.55 -1.38
C GLY A 24 -23.18 -2.49 -0.67
N LEU A 25 -23.63 -3.67 -0.25
CA LEU A 25 -22.76 -4.72 0.31
C LEU A 25 -21.78 -5.26 -0.75
N GLN A 26 -22.24 -5.51 -1.97
CA GLN A 26 -21.40 -5.95 -3.07
C GLN A 26 -20.36 -4.88 -3.45
N ASP A 27 -20.76 -3.61 -3.43
CA ASP A 27 -19.87 -2.48 -3.70
C ASP A 27 -18.75 -2.38 -2.64
N GLN A 28 -19.06 -2.62 -1.35
CA GLN A 28 -18.05 -2.64 -0.28
C GLN A 28 -17.05 -3.80 -0.42
N VAL A 29 -17.53 -4.99 -0.81
CA VAL A 29 -16.64 -6.13 -1.07
C VAL A 29 -15.73 -5.84 -2.28
N GLY A 30 -16.28 -5.22 -3.33
CA GLY A 30 -15.50 -4.79 -4.50
C GLY A 30 -14.43 -3.75 -4.13
N LEU A 31 -14.75 -2.80 -3.26
CA LEU A 31 -13.80 -1.82 -2.74
C LEU A 31 -12.65 -2.50 -1.99
N LEU A 32 -12.94 -3.38 -1.02
CA LEU A 32 -11.92 -4.09 -0.25
C LEU A 32 -11.02 -4.95 -1.13
N PHE A 33 -11.60 -5.65 -2.11
CA PHE A 33 -10.84 -6.42 -3.09
C PHE A 33 -9.88 -5.53 -3.90
N PHE A 34 -10.34 -4.37 -4.37
CA PHE A 34 -9.50 -3.45 -5.12
C PHE A 34 -8.33 -2.93 -4.28
N ILE A 35 -8.58 -2.56 -3.02
CA ILE A 35 -7.55 -2.09 -2.09
C ILE A 35 -6.47 -3.17 -1.90
N ALA A 36 -6.88 -4.41 -1.64
CA ALA A 36 -5.96 -5.53 -1.44
C ALA A 36 -5.09 -5.79 -2.68
N VAL A 37 -5.69 -5.76 -3.88
CA VAL A 37 -4.97 -5.94 -5.14
C VAL A 37 -3.98 -4.80 -5.37
N PHE A 38 -4.41 -3.55 -5.21
CA PHE A 38 -3.56 -2.38 -5.42
C PHE A 38 -2.32 -2.40 -4.52
N TRP A 39 -2.51 -2.70 -3.24
CA TRP A 39 -1.41 -2.82 -2.27
C TRP A 39 -0.56 -4.07 -2.45
N GLY A 40 -1.11 -5.17 -2.96
CA GLY A 40 -0.34 -6.36 -3.30
C GLY A 40 0.59 -6.16 -4.51
N PHE A 41 0.15 -5.39 -5.52
CA PHE A 41 0.94 -5.12 -6.72
C PHE A 41 1.98 -4.02 -6.54
N PHE A 42 1.73 -3.03 -5.68
CA PHE A 42 2.64 -1.91 -5.45
C PHE A 42 4.09 -2.32 -5.14
N PRO A 43 4.39 -3.18 -4.14
CA PRO A 43 5.75 -3.59 -3.83
C PRO A 43 6.38 -4.44 -4.95
N VAL A 44 5.57 -5.20 -5.70
CA VAL A 44 6.05 -6.01 -6.83
C VAL A 44 6.60 -5.11 -7.94
N PHE A 45 5.87 -4.05 -8.30
CA PHE A 45 6.34 -3.09 -9.29
C PHE A 45 7.59 -2.35 -8.83
N THR A 46 7.62 -1.88 -7.58
CA THR A 46 8.81 -1.24 -7.00
C THR A 46 10.02 -2.18 -7.05
N ALA A 47 9.86 -3.45 -6.67
CA ALA A 47 10.94 -4.43 -6.73
C ALA A 47 11.46 -4.64 -8.16
N ILE A 48 10.57 -4.75 -9.16
CA ILE A 48 10.98 -4.97 -10.57
C ILE A 48 11.81 -3.80 -11.11
N PHE A 49 11.48 -2.56 -10.77
CA PHE A 49 12.21 -1.39 -11.27
C PHE A 49 13.50 -1.10 -10.49
N THR A 50 13.49 -1.34 -9.18
CA THR A 50 14.63 -1.02 -8.30
C THR A 50 15.69 -2.12 -8.30
N PHE A 51 15.30 -3.39 -8.41
CA PHE A 51 16.23 -4.54 -8.33
C PHE A 51 17.33 -4.54 -9.41
N PRO A 52 17.08 -4.21 -10.69
CA PRO A 52 18.13 -4.17 -11.71
C PRO A 52 19.17 -3.08 -11.48
N GLN A 53 18.75 -1.91 -10.98
CA GLN A 53 19.66 -0.80 -10.65
C GLN A 53 20.56 -1.15 -9.46
N GLU A 54 19.99 -1.74 -8.41
CA GLU A 54 20.75 -2.12 -7.23
C GLU A 54 21.72 -3.27 -7.49
N ARG A 55 21.32 -4.25 -8.33
CA ARG A 55 22.19 -5.37 -8.73
C ARG A 55 23.52 -4.88 -9.33
N ALA A 56 23.49 -3.83 -10.14
CA ALA A 56 24.68 -3.28 -10.80
C ALA A 56 25.65 -2.58 -9.82
N VAL A 57 25.12 -1.97 -8.76
CA VAL A 57 25.91 -1.32 -7.71
C VAL A 57 26.47 -2.37 -6.74
N LEU A 58 25.65 -3.34 -6.34
CA LEU A 58 26.04 -4.41 -5.43
C LEU A 58 27.18 -5.29 -5.98
N SER A 59 27.25 -5.52 -7.30
CA SER A 59 28.37 -6.31 -7.86
C SER A 59 29.71 -5.59 -7.70
N LYS A 60 29.73 -4.26 -7.85
CA LYS A 60 30.94 -3.43 -7.71
C LYS A 60 31.38 -3.30 -6.25
N GLU A 61 30.44 -3.15 -5.32
CA GLU A 61 30.75 -3.06 -3.89
C GLU A 61 31.21 -4.40 -3.29
N ARG A 62 30.69 -5.52 -3.82
CA ARG A 62 31.13 -6.87 -3.43
C ARG A 62 32.58 -7.14 -3.80
N GLU A 63 33.05 -6.65 -4.95
CA GLU A 63 34.45 -6.76 -5.36
C GLU A 63 35.40 -5.98 -4.43
N SER A 64 34.90 -4.96 -3.75
CA SER A 64 35.66 -4.17 -2.78
C SER A 64 35.63 -4.72 -1.34
N ASN A 65 34.97 -5.86 -1.10
CA ASN A 65 34.86 -6.52 0.22
C ASN A 65 34.36 -5.62 1.37
N MET A 66 33.68 -4.51 1.05
CA MET A 66 33.47 -3.41 1.99
C MET A 66 32.24 -3.59 2.89
N TYR A 67 31.24 -4.40 2.48
CA TYR A 67 30.01 -4.63 3.25
C TYR A 67 29.48 -6.08 3.17
N ARG A 68 28.93 -6.56 4.29
CA ARG A 68 28.15 -7.82 4.34
C ARG A 68 26.79 -7.60 3.71
N LEU A 69 26.43 -8.47 2.74
CA LEU A 69 25.17 -8.42 2.00
C LEU A 69 23.94 -8.35 2.93
N SER A 70 23.96 -9.07 4.05
CA SER A 70 22.87 -9.08 5.04
C SER A 70 22.65 -7.74 5.75
N ALA A 71 23.72 -7.00 6.05
CA ALA A 71 23.60 -5.69 6.71
C ALA A 71 23.00 -4.65 5.76
N TYR A 72 23.37 -4.70 4.46
CA TYR A 72 22.78 -3.85 3.42
C TYR A 72 21.28 -4.11 3.26
N PHE A 73 20.88 -5.39 3.15
CA PHE A 73 19.46 -5.75 3.03
C PHE A 73 18.64 -5.29 4.24
N VAL A 74 19.12 -5.51 5.46
CA VAL A 74 18.39 -5.09 6.68
C VAL A 74 18.28 -3.57 6.77
N ALA A 75 19.35 -2.83 6.51
CA ALA A 75 19.32 -1.36 6.53
C ALA A 75 18.36 -0.81 5.47
N ARG A 76 18.36 -1.41 4.28
CA ARG A 76 17.48 -1.01 3.18
C ARG A 76 16.01 -1.30 3.51
N THR A 77 15.68 -2.52 3.90
CA THR A 77 14.32 -2.91 4.27
C THR A 77 13.79 -2.06 5.42
N THR A 78 14.63 -1.73 6.41
CA THR A 78 14.24 -0.87 7.55
C THR A 78 14.00 0.59 7.13
N SER A 79 14.69 1.08 6.11
CA SER A 79 14.52 2.44 5.58
C SER A 79 13.27 2.57 4.72
N ASP A 80 12.92 1.51 3.98
CA ASP A 80 11.76 1.49 3.09
C ASP A 80 10.44 1.20 3.85
N LEU A 81 10.49 0.36 4.90
CA LEU A 81 9.37 0.02 5.79
C LEU A 81 8.50 1.20 6.27
N PRO A 82 9.04 2.29 6.82
CA PRO A 82 8.22 3.39 7.34
C PRO A 82 7.47 4.13 6.23
N LEU A 83 8.07 4.28 5.05
CA LEU A 83 7.39 4.87 3.89
C LEU A 83 6.27 3.95 3.40
N ASP A 84 6.56 2.66 3.28
CA ASP A 84 5.58 1.65 2.85
C ASP A 84 4.41 1.51 3.84
N LEU A 85 4.57 1.90 5.11
CA LEU A 85 3.50 1.88 6.11
C LEU A 85 2.67 3.18 6.15
N ILE A 86 3.27 4.33 5.89
CA ILE A 86 2.58 5.64 5.98
C ILE A 86 1.67 5.88 4.78
N LEU A 87 2.09 5.51 3.57
CA LEU A 87 1.29 5.67 2.35
C LEU A 87 -0.06 4.91 2.39
N PRO A 88 -0.15 3.63 2.81
CA PRO A 88 -1.42 2.91 2.91
C PRO A 88 -2.33 3.47 3.98
N VAL A 89 -1.78 3.93 5.10
CA VAL A 89 -2.57 4.55 6.17
C VAL A 89 -3.28 5.80 5.66
N ILE A 90 -2.58 6.69 4.95
CA ILE A 90 -3.18 7.91 4.40
C ILE A 90 -4.25 7.57 3.34
N PHE A 91 -3.96 6.59 2.47
CA PHE A 91 -4.90 6.12 1.46
C PHE A 91 -6.17 5.53 2.08
N LEU A 92 -6.04 4.68 3.10
CA LEU A 92 -7.15 4.06 3.82
C LEU A 92 -7.98 5.09 4.57
N VAL A 93 -7.36 6.11 5.19
CA VAL A 93 -8.09 7.22 5.82
C VAL A 93 -9.01 7.91 4.80
N VAL A 94 -8.48 8.30 3.64
CA VAL A 94 -9.27 9.00 2.62
C VAL A 94 -10.42 8.14 2.11
N VAL A 95 -10.14 6.89 1.74
CA VAL A 95 -11.16 5.97 1.20
C VAL A 95 -12.22 5.60 2.26
N TYR A 96 -11.83 5.43 3.51
CA TYR A 96 -12.75 5.10 4.60
C TYR A 96 -13.75 6.22 4.89
N PHE A 97 -13.29 7.48 4.90
CA PHE A 97 -14.17 8.64 5.06
C PHE A 97 -15.07 8.86 3.83
N MET A 98 -14.60 8.61 2.61
CA MET A 98 -15.38 8.81 1.37
C MET A 98 -16.39 7.69 1.09
N ALA A 99 -16.05 6.44 1.44
CA ALA A 99 -16.93 5.29 1.25
C ALA A 99 -18.06 5.19 2.30
N GLY A 100 -17.99 6.00 3.37
CA GLY A 100 -19.02 6.04 4.40
C GLY A 100 -19.10 4.76 5.24
N LEU A 101 -17.97 4.06 5.44
CA LEU A 101 -17.92 2.89 6.31
C LEU A 101 -18.25 3.30 7.76
N ARG A 102 -18.79 2.35 8.54
CA ARG A 102 -19.18 2.55 9.95
C ARG A 102 -18.07 3.27 10.71
N LEU A 103 -18.30 4.50 11.19
CA LEU A 103 -17.37 5.29 12.02
C LEU A 103 -17.07 4.62 13.38
N ARG A 104 -16.39 3.48 13.38
CA ARG A 104 -15.85 2.82 14.57
C ARG A 104 -14.36 2.66 14.40
N ALA A 105 -13.61 3.25 15.33
CA ALA A 105 -12.14 3.20 15.34
C ALA A 105 -11.62 1.75 15.31
N GLU A 106 -12.30 0.81 15.96
CA GLU A 106 -11.95 -0.62 15.95
C GLU A 106 -11.92 -1.24 14.55
N SER A 107 -12.93 -0.93 13.72
CA SER A 107 -12.99 -1.42 12.33
C SER A 107 -11.93 -0.75 11.46
N PHE A 108 -11.60 0.52 11.73
CA PHE A 108 -10.52 1.22 11.05
C PHE A 108 -9.15 0.59 11.36
N PHE A 109 -8.85 0.31 12.63
CA PHE A 109 -7.60 -0.35 13.02
C PHE A 109 -7.48 -1.77 12.48
N LEU A 110 -8.58 -2.54 12.43
CA LEU A 110 -8.58 -3.87 11.81
C LEU A 110 -8.33 -3.81 10.30
N SER A 111 -8.90 -2.83 9.59
CA SER A 111 -8.67 -2.64 8.15
C SER A 111 -7.29 -2.06 7.81
N VAL A 112 -6.61 -1.44 8.76
CA VAL A 112 -5.21 -0.99 8.60
C VAL A 112 -4.23 -2.14 8.89
N LEU A 113 -4.59 -3.05 9.80
CA LEU A 113 -3.76 -4.18 10.19
C LEU A 113 -3.89 -5.39 9.24
N THR A 114 -5.03 -5.55 8.57
CA THR A 114 -5.35 -6.65 7.64
C THR A 114 -5.07 -6.24 6.20
#